data_AF-A0A2E7N2D4-F1
#
_entry.id   AF-A0A2E7N2D4-F1
#
_cell.length_a   1.000
_cell.length_b   1.000
_cell.length_c   1.000
_cell.angle_alpha   90.00
_cell.angle_beta   90.00
_cell.angle_gamma   90.00
#
_symmetry.space_group_name_H-M   'P 1'
#
loop_
_entity.id
_entity.type
_entity.pdbx_description
1 polymer ?
#
loop_
_entity_poly.entity_id
_entity_poly.type
_entity_poly.pdbx_seq_one_letter_code
_entity_poly.pdbx_strand_id
1 'polypeptide(L)'
;MQPPIGNFGISDENLRDELTERHRVERISSLVPFHESETVLRDLKASLPLAIVANGASNTQRFKLEKAGVADYFSVFVASGDVGIGNA
;
A
#
# COMPACT_ATOMS: atom_id res chain seq x y z
N MET A 1 -14.01 1.49 2.56
CA MET A 1 -13.69 1.10 3.95
C MET A 1 -14.75 0.15 4.43
N GLN A 2 -14.39 -0.90 5.18
CA GLN A 2 -15.40 -1.69 5.89
C GLN A 2 -16.08 -0.80 6.95
N PRO A 3 -17.41 -0.89 7.13
CA PRO A 3 -18.11 -0.11 8.14
C PRO A 3 -17.68 -0.52 9.55
N PRO A 4 -17.63 0.40 10.52
CA PRO A 4 -17.27 0.09 11.90
C PRO A 4 -18.27 -0.89 12.52
N ILE A 5 -17.81 -1.71 13.47
CA ILE A 5 -18.64 -2.74 14.12
C ILE A 5 -19.88 -2.18 14.84
N GLY A 6 -19.83 -0.92 15.26
CA GLY A 6 -20.98 -0.18 15.81
C GLY A 6 -22.15 -0.06 14.84
N ASN A 7 -21.91 -0.06 13.52
CA ASN A 7 -22.97 -0.06 12.51
C ASN A 7 -23.74 -1.39 12.44
N PHE A 8 -23.21 -2.44 13.07
CA PHE A 8 -23.86 -3.75 13.22
C PHE A 8 -24.43 -3.97 14.63
N GLY A 9 -24.53 -2.91 15.44
CA GLY A 9 -25.05 -2.97 16.80
C GLY A 9 -24.06 -3.52 17.84
N ILE A 10 -22.77 -3.62 17.49
CA ILE A 10 -21.72 -4.09 18.40
C ILE A 10 -21.05 -2.87 19.05
N SER A 11 -21.32 -2.67 20.35
CA SER A 11 -20.76 -1.56 21.15
C SER A 11 -19.64 -2.04 22.10
N ASP A 12 -18.77 -2.93 21.62
CA ASP A 12 -17.60 -3.42 22.37
C ASP A 12 -16.33 -2.67 21.94
N GLU A 13 -15.84 -1.80 22.82
CA GLU A 13 -14.66 -0.97 22.56
C GLU A 13 -13.37 -1.80 22.54
N ASN A 14 -13.26 -2.82 23.39
CA ASN A 14 -12.08 -3.67 23.43
C ASN A 14 -11.96 -4.48 22.14
N LEU A 15 -13.08 -5.02 21.65
CA LEU A 15 -13.12 -5.73 20.38
C LEU A 15 -12.80 -4.81 19.19
N ARG A 16 -13.33 -3.58 19.19
CA ARG A 16 -13.00 -2.57 18.18
C ARG A 16 -11.50 -2.31 18.13
N ASP A 17 -10.88 -2.12 19.29
CA ASP A 17 -9.47 -1.79 19.40
C ASP A 17 -8.58 -2.99 19.03
N GLU A 18 -8.96 -4.21 19.43
CA GLU A 18 -8.30 -5.46 19.01
C GLU A 18 -8.34 -5.64 17.49
N LEU A 19 -9.50 -5.47 16.86
CA LEU A 19 -9.65 -5.60 15.42
C LEU A 19 -8.85 -4.54 14.67
N THR A 20 -8.81 -3.31 15.19
CA THR A 20 -8.04 -2.22 14.61
C THR A 20 -6.55 -2.54 14.62
N GLU A 21 -6.02 -3.01 15.76
CA GLU A 21 -4.60 -3.35 15.88
C GLU A 21 -4.25 -4.59 15.07
N ARG A 22 -5.07 -5.65 15.11
CA ARG A 22 -4.86 -6.84 14.27
C ARG A 22 -4.86 -6.47 12.79
N HIS A 23 -5.82 -5.66 12.33
CA HIS A 23 -5.85 -5.19 10.95
C HIS A 23 -4.58 -4.41 10.59
N ARG A 24 -4.08 -3.54 11.48
CA ARG A 24 -2.86 -2.77 11.25
C ARG A 24 -1.65 -3.68 11.05
N VAL A 25 -1.47 -4.67 11.93
CA VAL A 25 -0.36 -5.64 11.87
C VAL A 25 -0.45 -6.51 10.62
N GLU A 26 -1.60 -7.15 10.40
CA GLU A 26 -1.84 -8.03 9.26
C GLU A 26 -1.64 -7.29 7.93
N ARG A 27 -2.20 -6.08 7.82
CA ARG A 27 -2.06 -5.25 6.63
C ARG A 27 -0.60 -4.93 6.30
N ILE A 28 0.26 -4.73 7.31
CA ILE A 28 1.70 -4.47 7.09
C ILE A 28 2.42 -5.76 6.70
N SER A 29 2.14 -6.88 7.38
CA SER A 29 2.75 -8.18 7.07
C SER A 29 2.38 -8.72 5.68
N SER A 30 1.20 -8.33 5.18
CA SER A 30 0.68 -8.69 3.86
C SER A 30 1.20 -7.80 2.73
N LEU A 31 2.08 -6.82 3.00
CA LEU A 31 2.70 -5.99 1.97
C LEU A 31 3.81 -6.78 1.27
N VAL A 32 3.40 -7.77 0.47
CA VAL A 32 4.30 -8.56 -0.38
C VAL A 32 3.94 -8.34 -1.85
N PRO A 33 4.91 -8.36 -2.77
CA PRO A 33 4.63 -8.30 -4.20
C PRO A 33 3.76 -9.48 -4.65
N PHE A 34 2.97 -9.29 -5.70
CA PHE A 34 2.32 -10.43 -6.35
C PHE A 34 3.36 -11.39 -6.90
N HIS A 35 2.98 -12.66 -7.03
CA HIS A 35 3.82 -13.68 -7.64
C HIS A 35 4.38 -13.17 -8.98
N GLU A 36 5.67 -13.43 -9.22
CA GLU A 36 6.43 -13.00 -10.41
C GLU A 36 6.66 -11.49 -10.58
N SER A 37 6.06 -10.61 -9.76
CA SER A 37 6.22 -9.15 -9.92
C SER A 37 7.68 -8.73 -9.88
N GLU A 38 8.46 -9.31 -8.96
CA GLU A 38 9.89 -8.97 -8.83
C GLU A 38 10.69 -9.38 -10.07
N THR A 39 10.39 -10.55 -10.65
CA THR A 39 11.05 -11.00 -11.88
C THR A 39 10.76 -10.06 -13.04
N VAL A 40 9.49 -9.69 -13.23
CA VAL A 40 9.08 -8.75 -14.28
C VAL A 40 9.72 -7.38 -14.08
N LEU A 41 9.73 -6.86 -12.85
CA LEU A 41 10.34 -5.56 -12.54
C LEU A 41 11.85 -5.56 -12.80
N ARG A 42 12.55 -6.64 -12.45
CA ARG A 42 13.98 -6.79 -12.72
C ARG A 42 14.28 -6.80 -14.21
N ASP A 43 13.52 -7.60 -14.97
CA ASP A 43 13.74 -7.75 -16.42
C ASP A 43 13.44 -6.45 -17.17
N LEU A 44 12.38 -5.74 -16.78
CA LEU A 44 12.04 -4.44 -17.35
C LEU A 44 13.08 -3.36 -17.00
N LYS A 45 13.56 -3.31 -15.76
CA LYS A 45 14.56 -2.32 -15.31
C LYS A 45 15.87 -2.44 -16.08
N ALA A 46 16.22 -3.62 -16.56
CA ALA A 46 17.41 -3.82 -17.39
C ALA A 46 17.34 -3.07 -18.74
N SER A 47 16.13 -2.76 -19.22
CA SER A 47 15.92 -2.16 -20.54
C SER A 47 15.29 -0.77 -20.51
N LEU A 48 14.54 -0.43 -19.44
CA LEU A 48 13.72 0.78 -19.36
C LEU A 48 13.78 1.40 -17.96
N PRO A 49 13.77 2.74 -17.85
CA PRO A 49 13.51 3.39 -16.56
C PRO A 49 12.07 3.12 -16.14
N LEU A 50 11.87 2.72 -14.89
CA LEU A 50 10.55 2.44 -14.35
C LEU A 50 10.09 3.57 -13.43
N ALA A 51 8.84 3.96 -13.60
CA ALA A 51 8.16 4.92 -12.75
C ALA A 51 6.89 4.29 -12.17
N ILE A 52 6.50 4.74 -10.98
CA ILE A 52 5.24 4.34 -10.37
C ILE A 52 4.36 5.55 -10.15
N VAL A 53 3.09 5.39 -10.50
CA VAL A 53 2.04 6.37 -10.25
C VAL A 53 1.03 5.74 -9.30
N ALA A 54 0.92 6.29 -8.09
CA ALA A 54 0.09 5.72 -7.02
C ALA A 54 -0.97 6.70 -6.53
N ASN A 55 -2.16 6.22 -6.24
CA ASN A 55 -3.18 7.04 -5.57
C ASN A 55 -2.95 7.08 -4.06
N GLY A 56 -3.28 8.21 -3.43
CA GLY A 56 -3.22 8.41 -1.98
C GLY A 56 -1.99 9.18 -1.51
N ALA A 57 -1.80 9.21 -0.19
CA ALA A 57 -0.72 9.96 0.43
C ALA A 57 0.66 9.38 0.07
N SER A 58 1.58 10.25 -0.33
CA SER A 58 2.91 9.89 -0.83
C SER A 58 3.70 9.03 0.16
N ASN A 59 3.76 9.44 1.43
CA ASN A 59 4.47 8.70 2.48
C ASN A 59 3.88 7.31 2.71
N THR A 60 2.55 7.17 2.65
CA THR A 60 1.89 5.87 2.84
C THR A 60 2.22 4.91 1.71
N GLN A 61 2.28 5.40 0.47
CA GLN A 61 2.55 4.55 -0.68
C GLN A 61 4.04 4.19 -0.81
N ARG A 62 4.96 5.12 -0.50
CA ARG A 62 6.40 4.81 -0.38
C ARG A 62 6.66 3.72 0.67
N PHE A 63 6.08 3.86 1.86
CA PHE A 63 6.19 2.86 2.92
C PHE A 63 5.75 1.46 2.44
N LYS A 64 4.70 1.36 1.62
CA LYS A 64 4.27 0.06 1.09
C LYS A 64 5.29 -0.55 0.15
N LEU A 65 5.87 0.24 -0.73
CA LEU A 65 6.89 -0.25 -1.68
C LEU A 65 8.18 -0.67 -0.97
N GLU A 66 8.58 0.08 0.05
CA GLU A 66 9.72 -0.26 0.91
C GLU A 66 9.46 -1.57 1.66
N LYS A 67 8.28 -1.72 2.27
CA LYS A 67 7.91 -2.97 2.97
C LYS A 67 7.79 -4.16 2.03
N ALA A 68 7.33 -3.94 0.81
CA ALA A 68 7.26 -4.97 -0.22
C ALA A 68 8.63 -5.26 -0.88
N GLY A 69 9.69 -4.53 -0.54
CA GLY A 69 11.04 -4.76 -1.08
C GLY A 69 11.21 -4.39 -2.56
N VAL A 70 10.31 -3.58 -3.12
CA VAL A 70 10.30 -3.24 -4.56
C VAL A 70 10.52 -1.75 -4.86
N ALA A 71 10.75 -0.93 -3.84
CA ALA A 71 10.95 0.51 -4.02
C ALA A 71 12.09 0.83 -4.99
N ASP A 72 13.22 0.11 -4.88
CA ASP A 72 14.44 0.38 -5.65
C ASP A 72 14.30 0.06 -7.15
N TYR A 73 13.20 -0.58 -7.58
CA TYR A 73 12.97 -0.80 -9.01
C TYR A 73 12.54 0.48 -9.74
N PHE A 74 11.96 1.46 -9.04
CA PHE A 74 11.39 2.67 -9.63
C PHE A 74 12.30 3.88 -9.43
N SER A 75 12.72 4.52 -10.52
CA SER A 75 13.53 5.75 -10.47
C SER A 75 12.67 6.99 -10.19
N VAL A 76 11.37 6.92 -10.47
CA VAL A 76 10.43 8.01 -10.26
C VAL A 76 9.19 7.49 -9.52
N PHE A 77 8.81 8.20 -8.47
CA PHE A 77 7.61 7.93 -7.69
C PHE A 77 6.72 9.18 -7.69
N VAL A 78 5.49 9.06 -8.17
CA VAL A 78 4.48 10.12 -8.12
C VAL A 78 3.25 9.59 -7.41
N ALA A 79 2.88 10.20 -6.28
CA ALA A 79 1.59 9.95 -5.68
C ALA A 79 0.58 11.05 -6.03
N SER A 80 -0.71 10.72 -6.10
CA SER A 80 -1.77 11.73 -6.28
C SER A 80 -1.75 12.80 -5.20
N GLY A 81 -1.32 12.44 -3.98
CA GLY A 81 -1.09 13.38 -2.89
C GLY A 81 0.01 14.42 -3.18
N ASP A 82 0.91 14.15 -4.12
CA ASP A 82 1.97 15.09 -4.56
C ASP A 82 1.47 16.06 -5.63
N VAL A 83 0.40 15.71 -6.35
CA VAL A 83 -0.11 16.46 -7.52
C VAL A 83 -1.46 17.14 -7.24
N GLY A 84 -2.19 16.71 -6.20
CA GLY A 84 -3.51 17.24 -5.85
C GLY A 84 -4.65 16.75 -6.76
N ILE A 85 -4.37 15.82 -7.69
CA ILE A 85 -5.34 15.19 -8.60
C ILE A 85 -5.19 13.68 -8.47
N GLY A 86 -6.28 12.99 -8.14
CA GLY A 86 -6.34 11.53 -8.13
C GLY A 86 -6.42 10.97 -9.55
N ASN A 87 -5.81 9.81 -9.79
CA ASN A 87 -6.10 9.06 -11.02
C ASN A 87 -7.51 8.49 -10.88
N ALA A 88 -8.43 9.01 -11.68
CA ALA A 88 -9.83 8.59 -11.78
C ALA A 88 -9.95 7.20 -12.42
#